data_AF-A0A2V6P5X7-F1
#
_entry.id   AF-A0A2V6P5X7-F1
#
_cell.length_a   1.000
_cell.length_b   1.000
_cell.length_c   1.000
_cell.angle_alpha   90.00
_cell.angle_beta   90.00
_cell.angle_gamma   90.00
#
_symmetry.space_group_name_H-M   'P 1'
#
loop_
_entity.id
_entity.type
_entity.pdbx_description
1 polymer ?
#
loop_
_entity_poly.entity_id
_entity_poly.type
_entity_poly.pdbx_seq_one_letter_code
_entity_poly.pdbx_strand_id
1 'polypeptide(L)'
;MKSKLHDRPAPDLPGANPAESSDGNRRKWLESLEHVLEHALKTQGPDQTPFFVDSLMDRLRTAGLRVPTTVSTPYVNTIPVEEQPPFPGDWQTEVRIKSYIRWNAMAMVV
;
A
#
# COMPACT_ATOMS: atom_id res chain seq x y z
N MET A 1 -52.97 -49.30 27.75
CA MET A 1 -52.68 -47.99 28.37
C MET A 1 -51.21 -47.70 28.22
N LYS A 2 -50.87 -46.59 27.54
CA LYS A 2 -49.59 -45.84 27.60
C LYS A 2 -48.36 -46.60 27.04
N SER A 3 -47.50 -46.06 26.20
CA SER A 3 -47.20 -44.66 25.84
C SER A 3 -46.39 -44.69 24.53
N LYS A 4 -46.76 -43.85 23.57
CA LYS A 4 -45.97 -43.61 22.36
C LYS A 4 -44.61 -43.01 22.76
N LEU A 5 -43.55 -43.67 22.35
CA LEU A 5 -42.17 -43.18 22.41
C LEU A 5 -42.04 -42.07 21.36
N HIS A 6 -42.10 -40.81 21.79
CA HIS A 6 -41.81 -39.66 20.93
C HIS A 6 -40.28 -39.50 20.89
N ASP A 7 -39.68 -40.01 19.83
CA ASP A 7 -38.29 -39.74 19.48
C ASP A 7 -38.16 -38.25 19.20
N ARG A 8 -37.54 -37.50 20.12
CA ARG A 8 -37.35 -36.07 19.97
C ARG A 8 -36.06 -35.87 19.17
N PRO A 9 -36.09 -35.28 17.96
CA PRO A 9 -34.85 -35.00 17.25
C PRO A 9 -34.00 -34.04 18.09
N ALA A 10 -32.69 -34.30 18.10
CA ALA A 10 -31.69 -33.49 18.79
C ALA A 10 -31.86 -32.00 18.40
N PRO A 11 -31.60 -31.05 19.31
CA PRO A 11 -31.63 -29.64 18.94
C PRO A 11 -30.58 -29.42 17.85
N ASP A 12 -31.02 -28.90 16.71
CA ASP A 12 -30.15 -28.38 15.66
C ASP A 12 -29.29 -27.29 16.29
N LEU A 13 -28.09 -27.68 16.75
CA LEU A 13 -27.06 -26.73 17.11
C LEU A 13 -26.79 -25.93 15.83
N PRO A 14 -26.98 -24.60 15.83
CA PRO A 14 -26.76 -23.80 14.65
C PRO A 14 -25.34 -24.08 14.18
N GLY A 15 -25.25 -24.67 12.99
CA GLY A 15 -23.99 -25.03 12.37
C GLY A 15 -23.08 -23.81 12.39
N ALA A 16 -21.94 -23.95 13.08
CA ALA A 16 -20.83 -23.04 12.92
C ALA A 16 -20.39 -23.16 11.46
N ASN A 17 -20.95 -22.29 10.61
CA ASN A 17 -20.62 -22.22 9.21
C ASN A 17 -19.10 -21.98 9.10
N PRO A 18 -18.29 -22.94 8.58
CA PRO A 18 -16.83 -22.82 8.60
C PRO A 18 -16.32 -21.60 7.82
N ALA A 19 -17.14 -21.08 6.91
CA ALA A 19 -16.86 -19.88 6.13
C ALA A 19 -16.90 -18.60 6.99
N GLU A 20 -17.84 -18.50 7.94
CA GLU A 20 -18.02 -17.30 8.77
C GLU A 20 -16.90 -17.14 9.82
N SER A 21 -16.40 -18.27 10.35
CA SER A 21 -15.25 -18.25 11.27
C SER A 21 -13.94 -17.93 10.56
N SER A 22 -13.77 -18.38 9.31
CA SER A 22 -12.60 -18.09 8.46
C SER A 22 -12.48 -16.60 8.11
N ASP A 23 -13.58 -15.98 7.68
CA ASP A 23 -13.59 -14.55 7.32
C ASP A 23 -13.44 -13.63 8.54
N GLY A 24 -14.08 -14.00 9.66
CA GLY A 24 -13.90 -13.30 10.93
C GLY A 24 -12.45 -13.36 11.43
N ASN A 25 -11.80 -14.52 11.32
CA ASN A 25 -10.41 -14.69 11.74
C ASN A 25 -9.44 -13.94 10.80
N ARG A 26 -9.62 -14.05 9.49
CA ARG A 26 -8.83 -13.32 8.48
C ARG A 26 -8.84 -11.81 8.73
N ARG A 27 -10.01 -11.26 9.06
CA ARG A 27 -10.15 -9.82 9.35
C ARG A 27 -9.43 -9.40 10.63
N LYS A 28 -9.48 -10.22 11.69
CA LYS A 28 -8.73 -9.98 12.94
C LYS A 28 -7.21 -10.00 12.74
N TRP A 29 -6.71 -10.92 11.90
CA TRP A 29 -5.29 -10.97 11.54
C TRP A 29 -4.86 -9.73 10.76
N LEU A 30 -5.67 -9.27 9.80
CA LEU A 30 -5.42 -8.04 9.06
C LEU A 30 -5.39 -6.82 9.99
N GLU A 31 -6.37 -6.70 10.89
CA GLU A 31 -6.45 -5.63 11.88
C GLU A 31 -5.25 -5.63 12.84
N SER A 32 -4.78 -6.81 13.24
CA SER A 32 -3.57 -6.94 14.07
C SER A 32 -2.31 -6.48 13.34
N LEU A 33 -2.18 -6.83 12.05
CA LEU A 33 -1.05 -6.40 11.21
C LEU A 33 -1.08 -4.89 10.97
N GLU A 34 -2.26 -4.31 10.78
CA GLU A 34 -2.44 -2.87 10.64
C GLU A 34 -2.01 -2.13 11.92
N HIS A 35 -2.37 -2.64 13.10
CA HIS A 35 -1.91 -2.10 14.38
C HIS A 35 -0.39 -2.15 14.54
N VAL A 36 0.25 -3.26 14.14
CA VAL A 36 1.71 -3.38 14.19
C VAL A 36 2.38 -2.40 13.24
N LEU A 37 1.83 -2.21 12.03
CA LEU A 37 2.33 -1.24 11.07
C LEU A 37 2.19 0.20 11.59
N GLU A 38 1.04 0.55 12.17
CA GLU A 38 0.80 1.87 12.76
C GLU A 38 1.76 2.13 13.93
N HIS A 39 1.98 1.12 14.78
CA HIS A 39 2.95 1.21 15.86
C HIS A 39 4.39 1.38 15.34
N ALA A 40 4.75 0.66 14.27
CA ALA A 40 6.07 0.79 13.64
C ALA A 40 6.27 2.20 13.04
N LEU A 41 5.26 2.74 12.34
CA LEU A 41 5.26 4.10 11.80
C LEU A 41 5.47 5.17 12.88
N LYS A 42 4.80 5.01 14.03
CA LYS A 42 4.91 5.94 15.17
C LYS A 42 6.26 5.87 15.87
N THR A 43 6.89 4.69 15.92
CA THR A 43 8.12 4.46 16.71
C THR A 43 9.39 4.68 15.91
N GLN A 44 9.44 4.21 14.65
CA GLN A 44 10.65 4.19 13.83
C GLN A 44 10.72 5.34 12.82
N GLY A 45 9.63 6.10 12.65
CA GLY A 45 9.54 7.21 11.72
C GLY A 45 9.31 6.79 10.26
N PRO A 46 8.99 7.75 9.38
CA PRO A 46 8.63 7.50 7.98
C PRO A 46 9.78 6.94 7.15
N ASP A 47 11.04 7.21 7.50
CA ASP A 47 12.20 6.77 6.71
C ASP A 47 12.49 5.26 6.83
N GLN A 48 12.15 4.66 7.97
CA GLN A 48 12.48 3.26 8.27
C GLN A 48 11.33 2.29 7.94
N THR A 49 10.11 2.82 7.79
CA THR A 49 8.93 2.00 7.51
C THR A 49 8.97 1.31 6.14
N PRO A 50 9.41 1.98 5.04
CA PRO A 50 9.57 1.32 3.75
C PRO A 50 10.49 0.09 3.82
N PHE A 51 11.60 0.20 4.55
CA PHE A 51 12.54 -0.90 4.74
C PHE A 51 11.91 -2.09 5.47
N PHE A 52 11.08 -1.84 6.49
CA PHE A 52 10.34 -2.88 7.19
C PHE A 52 9.36 -3.60 6.27
N VAL A 53 8.59 -2.86 5.46
CA VAL A 53 7.64 -3.44 4.50
C VAL A 53 8.36 -4.25 3.42
N ASP A 54 9.47 -3.72 2.88
CA ASP A 54 10.28 -4.44 1.90
C ASP A 54 10.86 -5.74 2.46
N SER A 55 11.36 -5.72 3.70
CA SER A 55 11.85 -6.91 4.40
C SER A 55 10.76 -7.97 4.60
N LEU A 56 9.53 -7.54 4.90
CA LEU A 56 8.38 -8.43 5.00
C LEU A 56 8.02 -9.05 3.64
N MET A 57 7.97 -8.24 2.58
CA MET A 57 7.71 -8.70 1.22
C MET A 57 8.77 -9.69 0.75
N ASP A 58 10.04 -9.47 1.08
CA ASP A 58 11.12 -10.39 0.74
C ASP A 58 11.01 -11.74 1.45
N ARG A 59 10.58 -11.73 2.72
CA ARG A 59 10.30 -12.96 3.47
C ARG A 59 9.12 -13.73 2.90
N LEU A 60 8.07 -13.05 2.42
CA LEU A 60 6.94 -13.69 1.75
C LEU A 60 7.37 -14.33 0.41
N ARG A 61 8.25 -13.67 -0.36
CA ARG A 61 8.85 -14.24 -1.58
C ARG A 61 9.66 -15.49 -1.26
N THR A 62 10.49 -15.43 -0.22
CA THR A 62 11.31 -16.57 0.25
C THR A 62 10.44 -17.75 0.69
N ALA A 63 9.27 -17.47 1.27
CA ALA A 63 8.27 -18.50 1.61
C ALA A 63 7.55 -19.11 0.38
N GLY A 64 7.91 -18.71 -0.84
CA GLY A 64 7.37 -19.25 -2.09
C GLY A 64 6.06 -18.60 -2.53
N LEU A 65 5.62 -17.51 -1.88
CA LEU A 65 4.43 -16.78 -2.29
C LEU A 65 4.76 -15.85 -3.46
N ARG A 66 3.89 -15.84 -4.48
CA ARG A 66 4.00 -14.91 -5.61
C ARG A 66 3.58 -13.50 -5.17
N VAL A 67 4.54 -12.73 -4.69
CA VAL A 67 4.36 -11.30 -4.41
C VAL A 67 4.70 -10.50 -5.68
N PRO A 68 3.79 -9.68 -6.23
CA PRO A 68 4.11 -8.80 -7.35
C PRO A 68 5.24 -7.84 -6.97
N THR A 69 6.29 -7.78 -7.78
CA THR A 69 7.31 -6.74 -7.62
C THR A 69 6.73 -5.44 -8.17
N THR A 70 6.72 -4.40 -7.35
CA THR A 70 6.36 -3.05 -7.80
C THR A 70 7.51 -2.53 -8.68
N VAL A 71 7.38 -2.64 -10.01
CA VAL A 71 8.38 -2.13 -10.98
C VAL A 71 8.16 -0.63 -11.26
N SER A 72 7.04 -0.07 -10.82
CA SER A 72 6.73 1.35 -11.00
C SER A 72 7.17 2.13 -9.77
N THR A 73 7.95 3.19 -10.01
CA THR A 73 8.05 4.27 -9.03
C THR A 73 6.70 4.99 -8.92
N PRO A 74 6.39 5.60 -7.77
CA PRO A 74 5.24 6.48 -7.64
C PRO A 74 5.26 7.59 -8.71
N TYR A 75 4.08 8.01 -9.18
CA TYR A 75 3.96 9.15 -10.12
C TYR A 75 4.04 10.48 -9.36
N VAL A 76 5.16 10.68 -8.67
CA VAL A 76 5.52 11.92 -7.97
C VAL A 76 6.99 12.21 -8.20
N ASN A 77 7.40 13.47 -7.99
CA ASN A 77 8.81 13.84 -8.05
C ASN A 77 9.59 13.09 -6.97
N THR A 78 10.75 12.54 -7.35
CA THR A 78 11.63 11.81 -6.43
C THR A 78 12.26 12.73 -5.38
N ILE A 79 12.50 13.99 -5.72
CA ILE A 79 13.09 15.00 -4.81
C ILE A 79 11.95 15.84 -4.23
N PRO A 80 11.72 15.82 -2.91
CA PRO A 80 10.72 16.66 -2.25
C PRO A 80 11.16 18.13 -2.22
N VAL A 81 10.23 19.05 -1.96
CA VAL A 81 10.48 20.51 -2.02
C VAL A 81 11.50 20.94 -0.96
N GLU A 82 11.49 20.27 0.19
CA GLU A 82 12.34 20.54 1.35
C GLU A 82 13.81 20.16 1.10
N GLU A 83 14.06 19.18 0.24
CA GLU A 83 15.40 18.74 -0.18
C GLU A 83 15.85 19.41 -1.49
N GLN A 84 14.99 20.22 -2.11
CA GLN A 84 15.29 20.84 -3.37
C GLN A 84 16.34 21.95 -3.17
N PRO A 85 17.51 21.88 -3.84
CA PRO A 85 18.52 22.92 -3.70
C PRO A 85 18.02 24.25 -4.27
N PRO A 86 18.51 25.39 -3.75
CA PRO A 86 18.18 26.70 -4.31
C PRO A 86 18.66 26.77 -5.76
N PHE A 87 17.84 27.40 -6.61
CA PHE A 87 18.18 27.57 -8.02
C PHE A 87 19.42 28.49 -8.16
N PRO A 88 20.48 28.06 -8.88
CA PRO A 88 21.76 28.77 -8.88
C PRO A 88 21.80 30.02 -9.77
N GLY A 89 20.83 30.20 -10.67
CA GLY A 89 20.81 31.27 -11.68
C GLY A 89 19.74 32.33 -11.49
N ASP A 90 19.66 33.27 -12.44
CA ASP A 90 18.55 34.22 -12.52
C ASP A 90 17.43 33.69 -13.42
N TRP A 91 16.34 33.28 -12.79
CA TRP A 91 15.17 32.75 -13.47
C TRP A 91 14.56 33.74 -14.48
N GLN A 92 14.62 35.06 -14.21
CA GLN A 92 14.00 36.05 -15.08
C GLN A 92 14.71 36.13 -16.43
N THR A 93 16.05 36.14 -16.40
CA THR A 93 16.88 36.15 -17.60
C THR A 93 16.71 34.84 -18.38
N GLU A 94 16.73 33.68 -17.71
CA GLU A 94 16.56 32.39 -18.38
C GLU A 94 15.19 32.24 -19.06
N VAL A 95 14.10 32.72 -18.44
CA VAL A 95 12.77 32.70 -19.05
C VAL A 95 12.74 33.51 -20.34
N ARG A 96 13.38 34.69 -20.39
CA ARG A 96 13.46 35.52 -21.59
C ARG A 96 14.23 34.81 -22.70
N ILE A 97 15.40 34.26 -22.37
CA ILE A 97 16.24 33.52 -23.32
C ILE A 97 15.50 32.30 -23.88
N LYS A 98 14.90 31.49 -23.01
CA LYS A 98 14.08 30.32 -23.39
C LYS A 98 12.93 30.70 -24.32
N SER A 99 12.29 31.85 -24.10
CA SER A 99 11.18 32.33 -24.93
C SER A 99 11.65 32.69 -26.35
N TYR A 100 12.77 33.40 -26.48
CA TYR A 100 13.36 33.71 -27.79
C TYR A 100 13.77 32.45 -28.54
N ILE A 101 14.38 31.48 -27.85
CA ILE A 101 14.77 30.20 -28.46
C ILE A 101 13.55 29.44 -28.99
N ARG A 102 12.48 29.33 -28.20
CA ARG A 102 11.25 28.63 -28.64
C ARG A 102 10.60 29.33 -29.83
N TRP A 103 10.54 30.66 -29.82
CA TRP A 103 10.01 31.42 -30.94
C TRP A 103 10.84 31.21 -32.21
N ASN A 104 12.17 31.34 -32.12
CA ASN A 104 13.08 31.09 -33.25
C ASN A 104 12.91 29.66 -33.79
N ALA A 105 12.77 28.66 -32.91
CA ALA A 105 12.57 27.27 -33.32
C ALA A 105 11.25 27.10 -34.11
N MET A 106 10.15 27.70 -33.65
CA MET A 106 8.87 27.68 -34.37
C MET A 106 8.93 28.46 -35.70
N ALA A 107 9.74 29.53 -35.77
CA ALA A 107 9.90 30.29 -37.00
C ALA A 107 10.75 29.56 -38.05
N MET A 108 11.71 28.74 -37.61
CA MET A 108 12.60 27.99 -38.52
C MET A 108 12.00 26.66 -39.00
N VAL A 109 11.21 25.99 -38.16
CA VAL A 109 10.61 24.68 -38.47
C VAL A 109 9.12 24.86 -38.70
N VAL A 110 8.73 24.79 -39.97
CA VAL A 110 7.34 24.75 -40.44
C VAL A 110 6.90 23.34 -40.78
#